data_AF-A0A3R7AZ26-F1
#
_entry.id   AF-A0A3R7AZ26-F1
#
_cell.length_a   1.000
_cell.length_b   1.000
_cell.length_c   1.000
_cell.angle_alpha   90.00
_cell.angle_beta   90.00
_cell.angle_gamma   90.00
#
_symmetry.space_group_name_H-M   'P 1'
#
loop_
_entity.id
_entity.type
_entity.pdbx_description
1 polymer ?
#
loop_
_entity_poly.entity_id
_entity_poly.type
_entity_poly.pdbx_seq_one_letter_code
_entity_poly.pdbx_strand_id
1 'polypeptide(L)'
;MGEWVPLFDLLARASSTIPDTKRSSMKKAFQDNARMMFLGPPGVGKGTYASRIAPKLDIPTISTGDLVRAEIKRDSALGKQIKEFSSTGKLVPDDIILTMVRARLQEHDAKRGYILDGFPRNASQAVEFDKIDTLDLVVNFDLPEWVLLEKISGRRYTI
;
A
#
# COMPACT_ATOMS: atom_id res chain seq x y z
N MET A 1 11.57 0.04 27.80
CA MET A 1 11.69 1.08 26.75
C MET A 1 12.36 0.38 25.57
N GLY A 2 11.57 -0.18 24.64
CA GLY A 2 12.11 -1.02 23.56
C GLY A 2 12.66 -0.14 22.43
N GLU A 3 13.91 -0.35 22.06
CA GLU A 3 14.54 0.36 20.95
C GLU A 3 13.79 0.11 19.63
N TRP A 4 13.53 1.21 18.91
CA TRP A 4 12.89 1.17 17.60
C TRP A 4 13.91 0.70 16.56
N VAL A 5 13.79 -0.56 16.13
CA VAL A 5 14.65 -1.13 15.09
C VAL A 5 14.08 -0.74 13.71
N PRO A 6 14.82 -0.02 12.85
CA PRO A 6 14.37 0.32 11.50
C PRO A 6 13.92 -0.93 10.71
N LEU A 7 12.88 -0.82 9.89
CA LEU A 7 12.41 -1.93 9.04
C LEU A 7 13.54 -2.51 8.17
N PHE A 8 14.51 -1.68 7.75
CA PHE A 8 15.72 -2.13 7.07
C PHE A 8 16.57 -3.10 7.91
N ASP A 9 16.70 -2.86 9.21
CA ASP A 9 17.43 -3.74 10.12
C ASP A 9 16.61 -4.99 10.45
N LEU A 10 15.28 -4.90 10.47
CA LEU A 10 14.42 -6.08 10.61
C LEU A 10 14.52 -7.00 9.38
N LEU A 11 14.56 -6.41 8.18
CA LEU A 11 14.80 -7.12 6.92
C LEU A 11 16.25 -7.66 6.84
N ALA A 12 17.24 -6.90 7.34
CA ALA A 12 18.63 -7.37 7.42
C ALA A 12 18.81 -8.52 8.42
N ARG A 13 18.06 -8.52 9.52
CA ARG A 13 18.02 -9.60 10.53
C ARG A 13 17.22 -10.81 10.08
N ALA A 14 16.07 -10.62 9.40
CA ALA A 14 15.37 -11.70 8.70
C ALA A 14 16.26 -12.31 7.58
N SER A 15 17.17 -11.51 7.03
CA SER A 15 18.20 -11.92 6.08
C SER A 15 19.42 -12.61 6.73
N SER A 16 19.49 -12.82 8.05
CA SER A 16 20.62 -13.51 8.70
C SER A 16 20.72 -15.00 8.36
N THR A 17 19.67 -15.58 7.76
CA THR A 17 19.65 -16.92 7.15
C THR A 17 20.02 -16.91 5.67
N ILE A 18 20.32 -15.74 5.08
CA ILE A 18 20.59 -15.56 3.65
C ILE A 18 22.08 -15.19 3.47
N PRO A 19 22.89 -15.97 2.72
CA PRO A 19 24.30 -15.69 2.50
C PRO A 19 24.57 -14.27 1.97
N ASP A 20 25.68 -13.64 2.38
CA ASP A 20 26.01 -12.24 2.05
C ASP A 20 26.07 -11.93 0.55
N THR A 21 26.38 -12.92 -0.29
CA THR A 21 26.33 -12.81 -1.75
C THR A 21 24.90 -12.67 -2.31
N LYS A 22 23.90 -13.28 -1.66
CA LYS A 22 22.47 -13.08 -2.00
C LYS A 22 21.96 -11.72 -1.50
N ARG A 23 22.50 -11.19 -0.39
CA ARG A 23 22.11 -9.87 0.15
C ARG A 23 22.37 -8.72 -0.81
N SER A 24 23.56 -8.66 -1.43
CA SER A 24 23.89 -7.57 -2.36
C SER A 24 23.05 -7.64 -3.64
N SER A 25 22.83 -8.86 -4.14
CA SER A 25 22.00 -9.10 -5.32
C SER A 25 20.52 -8.82 -5.06
N MET A 26 19.99 -9.16 -3.88
CA MET A 26 18.62 -8.81 -3.50
C MET A 26 18.47 -7.31 -3.25
N LYS A 27 19.43 -6.64 -2.59
CA LYS A 27 19.41 -5.18 -2.42
C LYS A 27 19.33 -4.46 -3.77
N LYS A 28 20.13 -4.92 -4.74
CA LYS A 28 20.14 -4.37 -6.08
C LYS A 28 18.85 -4.66 -6.84
N ALA A 29 18.37 -5.91 -6.82
CA ALA A 29 17.09 -6.28 -7.43
C ALA A 29 15.91 -5.48 -6.85
N PHE A 30 15.89 -5.27 -5.54
CA PHE A 30 14.86 -4.48 -4.84
C PHE A 30 15.03 -2.96 -5.02
N GLN A 31 16.20 -2.49 -5.47
CA GLN A 31 16.41 -1.10 -5.87
C GLN A 31 16.02 -0.86 -7.34
N ASP A 32 16.12 -1.90 -8.18
CA ASP A 32 15.84 -1.81 -9.62
C ASP A 32 14.35 -2.03 -9.94
N ASN A 33 13.62 -2.82 -9.14
CA ASN A 33 12.17 -2.98 -9.22
C ASN A 33 11.59 -3.42 -7.86
N ALA A 34 10.84 -2.55 -7.19
CA ALA A 34 10.19 -2.87 -5.90
C ALA A 34 8.67 -2.76 -5.96
N ARG A 35 7.99 -3.88 -6.18
CA ARG A 35 6.53 -3.97 -6.19
C ARG A 35 6.03 -4.54 -4.88
N MET A 36 5.53 -3.66 -4.02
CA MET A 36 5.17 -3.99 -2.66
C MET A 36 3.69 -3.77 -2.38
N MET A 37 3.17 -4.54 -1.42
CA MET A 37 1.80 -4.41 -0.93
C MET A 37 1.78 -4.41 0.60
N PHE A 38 1.13 -3.40 1.17
CA PHE A 38 1.02 -3.22 2.62
C PHE A 38 -0.38 -3.61 3.10
N LEU A 39 -0.44 -4.67 3.89
CA LEU A 39 -1.66 -5.21 4.51
C LEU A 39 -1.68 -4.93 6.01
N GLY A 40 -2.85 -5.00 6.61
CA GLY A 40 -3.02 -4.84 8.06
C GLY A 40 -4.20 -3.95 8.42
N PRO A 41 -4.58 -3.90 9.70
CA PRO A 41 -5.77 -3.20 10.15
C PRO A 41 -5.69 -1.67 9.95
N PRO A 42 -6.83 -0.97 9.95
CA PRO A 42 -6.83 0.49 10.00
C PRO A 42 -6.11 0.98 11.27
N GLY A 43 -5.42 2.12 11.19
CA GLY A 43 -4.70 2.68 12.34
C GLY A 43 -3.34 2.02 12.67
N VAL A 44 -2.98 0.90 12.04
CA VAL A 44 -1.70 0.21 12.29
C VAL A 44 -0.47 1.05 11.88
N GLY A 45 -0.64 1.96 10.92
CA GLY A 45 0.39 2.90 10.48
C GLY A 45 0.98 2.64 9.09
N LYS A 46 0.34 1.79 8.26
CA LYS A 46 0.79 1.47 6.89
C LYS A 46 1.22 2.70 6.08
N GLY A 47 0.36 3.70 5.96
CA GLY A 47 0.67 4.94 5.25
C GLY A 47 1.88 5.70 5.81
N THR A 48 2.09 5.66 7.13
CA THR A 48 3.31 6.23 7.75
C THR A 48 4.57 5.49 7.31
N TYR A 49 4.53 4.16 7.25
CA TYR A 49 5.65 3.39 6.73
C TYR A 49 5.84 3.61 5.22
N ALA A 50 4.76 3.59 4.43
CA ALA A 50 4.80 3.81 3.00
C ALA A 50 5.44 5.17 2.66
N SER A 51 4.98 6.25 3.29
CA SER A 51 5.53 7.61 3.10
C SER A 51 7.01 7.75 3.47
N ARG A 52 7.55 6.88 4.33
CA ARG A 52 8.97 6.89 4.73
C ARG A 52 9.84 5.98 3.86
N ILE A 53 9.26 4.93 3.28
CA ILE A 53 9.97 3.93 2.47
C ILE A 53 9.97 4.33 1.00
N ALA A 54 8.84 4.78 0.46
CA ALA A 54 8.69 5.18 -0.94
C ALA A 54 9.77 6.15 -1.42
N PRO A 55 10.08 7.26 -0.70
CA PRO A 55 11.14 8.19 -1.13
C PRO A 55 12.55 7.57 -1.13
N LYS A 56 12.80 6.58 -0.26
CA LYS A 56 14.10 5.90 -0.17
C LYS A 56 14.33 4.91 -1.31
N LEU A 57 13.25 4.45 -1.94
CA LEU A 57 13.26 3.51 -3.05
C LEU A 57 12.92 4.18 -4.39
N ASP A 58 12.64 5.50 -4.40
CA ASP A 58 12.25 6.26 -5.58
C ASP A 58 11.05 5.67 -6.35
N ILE A 59 10.06 5.19 -5.59
CA ILE A 59 8.80 4.60 -6.08
C ILE A 59 7.57 5.31 -5.50
N PRO A 60 6.44 5.39 -6.22
CA PRO A 60 5.21 5.97 -5.71
C PRO A 60 4.53 5.08 -4.66
N THR A 61 3.77 5.72 -3.77
CA THR A 61 2.73 5.03 -2.98
C THR A 61 1.40 5.19 -3.70
N ILE A 62 0.72 4.07 -3.96
CA ILE A 62 -0.58 4.01 -4.62
C ILE A 62 -1.62 3.59 -3.58
N SER A 63 -2.46 4.53 -3.17
CA SER A 63 -3.60 4.25 -2.29
C SER A 63 -4.90 4.27 -3.07
N THR A 64 -5.71 3.22 -2.95
CA THR A 64 -7.05 3.18 -3.56
C THR A 64 -7.96 4.30 -3.06
N GLY A 65 -7.81 4.70 -1.80
CA GLY A 65 -8.54 5.84 -1.24
C GLY A 65 -8.14 7.16 -1.88
N ASP A 66 -6.85 7.36 -2.16
CA ASP A 66 -6.37 8.56 -2.86
C ASP A 66 -6.79 8.56 -4.33
N LEU A 67 -6.72 7.41 -5.01
CA LEU A 67 -7.21 7.27 -6.40
C LEU A 67 -8.69 7.64 -6.51
N VAL A 68 -9.53 7.10 -5.62
CA VAL A 68 -10.96 7.44 -5.55
C VAL A 68 -11.17 8.93 -5.32
N ARG A 69 -10.49 9.53 -4.34
CA ARG A 69 -10.60 10.97 -4.05
C ARG A 69 -10.15 11.84 -5.22
N ALA A 70 -9.04 11.47 -5.87
CA ALA A 70 -8.52 12.17 -7.03
C ALA A 70 -9.50 12.11 -8.21
N GLU A 71 -10.09 10.95 -8.48
CA GLU A 71 -11.03 10.79 -9.58
C GLU A 71 -12.34 11.56 -9.34
N ILE A 72 -12.86 11.56 -8.09
CA ILE A 72 -13.99 12.43 -7.71
C ILE A 72 -13.64 13.91 -7.94
N LYS A 73 -12.42 14.34 -7.57
CA LYS A 73 -11.98 15.74 -7.72
C LYS A 73 -11.83 16.17 -9.19
N ARG A 74 -11.52 15.24 -10.10
CA ARG A 74 -11.39 15.50 -11.54
C ARG A 74 -12.72 15.74 -12.27
N ASP A 75 -13.86 15.52 -11.60
CA ASP A 75 -15.22 15.66 -12.15
C ASP A 75 -15.45 14.88 -13.47
N SER A 76 -14.72 13.77 -13.65
CA SER A 76 -14.89 12.88 -14.81
C SER A 76 -16.22 12.11 -14.73
N ALA A 77 -16.63 11.48 -15.82
CA ALA A 77 -17.81 10.60 -15.81
C ALA A 77 -17.67 9.49 -14.74
N LEU A 78 -16.48 8.89 -14.65
CA LEU A 78 -16.15 7.88 -13.64
C LEU A 78 -16.16 8.49 -12.22
N GLY A 79 -15.60 9.69 -12.05
CA GLY A 79 -15.58 10.41 -10.78
C GLY A 79 -16.99 10.71 -10.26
N LYS A 80 -17.93 11.06 -11.14
CA LYS A 80 -19.35 11.27 -10.81
C LYS A 80 -20.02 9.98 -10.33
N GLN A 81 -19.79 8.87 -11.03
CA GLN A 81 -20.30 7.55 -10.61
C GLN A 81 -19.72 7.13 -9.24
N ILE A 82 -18.40 7.27 -9.06
CA ILE A 82 -17.72 6.96 -7.78
C ILE A 82 -18.27 7.84 -6.65
N LYS A 83 -18.51 9.14 -6.92
CA LYS A 83 -19.08 10.08 -5.94
C LYS A 83 -20.47 9.63 -5.49
N GLU A 84 -21.30 9.11 -6.40
CA GLU A 84 -22.63 8.59 -6.05
C GLU A 84 -22.55 7.42 -5.07
N PHE A 85 -21.69 6.42 -5.35
CA PHE A 85 -21.44 5.31 -4.42
C PHE A 85 -20.96 5.82 -3.05
N SER A 86 -19.95 6.70 -3.05
CA SER A 86 -19.39 7.24 -1.80
C SER A 86 -20.40 8.07 -0.99
N SER A 87 -21.27 8.83 -1.66
CA SER A 87 -22.27 9.68 -0.99
C SER A 87 -23.42 8.88 -0.37
N THR A 88 -23.71 7.70 -0.92
CA THR A 88 -24.76 6.79 -0.43
C THR A 88 -24.25 5.79 0.60
N GLY A 89 -23.00 5.94 1.05
CA GLY A 89 -22.34 5.00 1.96
C GLY A 89 -22.08 3.62 1.35
N LYS A 90 -22.25 3.48 0.03
CA LYS A 90 -21.95 2.24 -0.70
C LYS A 90 -20.47 2.16 -1.01
N LEU A 91 -19.95 0.93 -1.01
CA LEU A 91 -18.59 0.67 -1.48
C LEU A 91 -18.53 0.83 -2.99
N VAL A 92 -17.43 1.40 -3.48
CA VAL A 92 -17.12 1.44 -4.91
C VAL A 92 -16.91 -0.01 -5.38
N PRO A 93 -17.56 -0.43 -6.48
CA PRO A 93 -17.38 -1.77 -7.06
C PRO A 93 -15.91 -2.16 -7.30
N ASP A 94 -15.61 -3.44 -7.08
CA ASP A 94 -14.23 -3.97 -7.15
C ASP A 94 -13.61 -3.83 -8.55
N ASP A 95 -14.40 -3.99 -9.60
CA ASP A 95 -14.00 -3.83 -11.01
C ASP A 95 -13.55 -2.40 -11.33
N ILE A 96 -14.25 -1.40 -10.78
CA ILE A 96 -13.87 0.01 -10.88
C ILE A 96 -12.54 0.24 -10.15
N ILE A 97 -12.38 -0.29 -8.93
CA ILE A 97 -11.12 -0.18 -8.18
C ILE A 97 -9.96 -0.81 -8.96
N LEU A 98 -10.12 -2.04 -9.45
CA LEU A 98 -9.12 -2.77 -10.23
C LEU A 98 -8.72 -2.01 -11.50
N THR A 99 -9.70 -1.42 -12.18
CA THR A 99 -9.46 -0.59 -13.38
C THR A 99 -8.60 0.63 -13.05
N MET A 100 -8.91 1.34 -11.96
CA MET A 100 -8.12 2.50 -11.51
C MET A 100 -6.70 2.10 -11.10
N VAL A 101 -6.56 1.01 -10.34
CA VAL A 101 -5.24 0.49 -9.95
C VAL A 101 -4.43 0.12 -11.19
N ARG A 102 -5.02 -0.64 -12.13
CA ARG A 102 -4.37 -1.02 -13.39
C ARG A 102 -3.89 0.20 -14.16
N ALA A 103 -4.73 1.22 -14.31
CA ALA A 103 -4.36 2.45 -15.00
C ALA A 103 -3.18 3.15 -14.32
N ARG A 104 -3.22 3.26 -12.99
CA ARG A 104 -2.15 3.91 -12.21
C ARG A 104 -0.81 3.18 -12.31
N LEU A 105 -0.83 1.84 -12.38
CA LEU A 105 0.37 1.00 -12.56
C LEU A 105 1.01 1.15 -13.95
N GLN A 106 0.27 1.67 -14.95
CA GLN A 106 0.84 1.92 -16.28
C GLN A 106 1.57 3.26 -16.39
N GLU A 107 1.44 4.15 -15.41
CA GLU A 107 2.15 5.43 -15.39
C GLU A 107 3.67 5.21 -15.24
N HIS A 108 4.45 6.13 -15.82
CA HIS A 108 5.91 5.97 -15.94
C HIS A 108 6.63 5.85 -14.60
N ASP A 109 6.15 6.53 -13.56
CA ASP A 109 6.75 6.49 -12.21
C ASP A 109 6.57 5.13 -11.52
N ALA A 110 5.46 4.43 -11.78
CA ALA A 110 5.15 3.11 -11.23
C ALA A 110 5.91 1.97 -11.93
N LYS A 111 6.55 2.22 -13.08
CA LYS A 111 7.29 1.19 -13.85
C LYS A 111 8.52 0.66 -13.13
N ARG A 112 9.12 1.45 -12.21
CA ARG A 112 10.27 1.06 -11.38
C ARG A 112 9.85 0.39 -10.06
N GLY A 113 8.55 0.22 -9.83
CA GLY A 113 7.99 -0.30 -8.59
C GLY A 113 6.96 0.66 -7.99
N TYR A 114 6.33 0.21 -6.91
CA TYR A 114 5.26 0.92 -6.22
C TYR A 114 5.00 0.28 -4.85
N ILE A 115 4.33 1.03 -3.97
CA ILE A 115 3.73 0.49 -2.73
C ILE A 115 2.22 0.60 -2.84
N LEU A 116 1.50 -0.52 -2.83
CA LEU A 116 0.04 -0.54 -2.69
C LEU A 116 -0.34 -0.42 -1.21
N ASP A 117 -1.08 0.62 -0.85
CA ASP A 117 -1.63 0.82 0.50
C ASP A 117 -3.17 0.84 0.47
N GLY A 118 -3.79 -0.03 1.27
CA GLY A 118 -5.24 -0.14 1.35
C GLY A 118 -5.88 -0.95 0.21
N PHE A 119 -5.10 -1.82 -0.43
CA PHE A 119 -5.52 -2.78 -1.44
C PHE A 119 -4.69 -4.08 -1.30
N PRO A 120 -5.28 -5.26 -1.55
CA PRO A 120 -6.71 -5.56 -1.75
C PRO A 120 -7.51 -5.47 -0.44
N ARG A 121 -8.82 -5.26 -0.56
CA ARG A 121 -9.76 -5.27 0.58
C ARG A 121 -10.48 -6.61 0.76
N ASN A 122 -10.45 -7.47 -0.25
CA ASN A 122 -11.06 -8.80 -0.22
C ASN A 122 -10.26 -9.77 -1.10
N ALA A 123 -10.55 -11.06 -0.97
CA ALA A 123 -9.84 -12.11 -1.73
C ALA A 123 -10.08 -12.01 -3.25
N SER A 124 -11.25 -11.55 -3.68
CA SER A 124 -11.57 -11.39 -5.11
C SER A 124 -10.63 -10.37 -5.77
N GLN A 125 -10.42 -9.21 -5.12
CA GLN A 125 -9.47 -8.19 -5.58
C GLN A 125 -8.04 -8.73 -5.65
N ALA A 126 -7.63 -9.60 -4.73
CA ALA A 126 -6.30 -10.22 -4.75
C ALA A 126 -6.14 -11.15 -5.97
N VAL A 127 -7.11 -12.02 -6.21
CA VAL A 127 -7.12 -12.95 -7.35
C VAL A 127 -7.12 -12.21 -8.70
N GLU A 128 -7.88 -11.12 -8.79
CA GLU A 128 -7.87 -10.30 -10.01
C GLU A 128 -6.57 -9.50 -10.17
N PHE A 129 -5.95 -9.08 -9.06
CA PHE A 129 -4.67 -8.38 -9.10
C PHE A 129 -3.54 -9.26 -9.65
N ASP A 130 -3.53 -10.55 -9.33
CA ASP A 130 -2.54 -11.50 -9.84
C ASP A 130 -2.54 -11.61 -11.38
N LYS A 131 -3.63 -11.18 -12.04
CA LYS A 131 -3.73 -11.10 -13.51
C LYS A 131 -3.20 -9.78 -14.08
N ILE A 132 -3.01 -8.77 -13.23
CA ILE A 132 -2.59 -7.42 -13.60
C ILE A 132 -1.07 -7.27 -13.48
N ASP A 133 -0.49 -7.66 -12.35
CA ASP A 133 0.94 -7.55 -12.09
C ASP A 133 1.40 -8.55 -11.01
N THR A 134 2.71 -8.76 -10.90
CA THR A 134 3.34 -9.61 -9.88
C THR A 134 3.97 -8.77 -8.77
N LEU A 135 3.81 -9.21 -7.51
CA LEU A 135 4.41 -8.55 -6.35
C LEU A 135 5.74 -9.22 -5.95
N ASP A 136 6.69 -8.40 -5.51
CA ASP A 136 7.97 -8.87 -4.96
C ASP A 136 7.86 -9.10 -3.45
N LEU A 137 7.03 -8.31 -2.76
CA LEU A 137 6.87 -8.39 -1.30
C LEU A 137 5.49 -7.96 -0.82
N VAL A 138 4.90 -8.76 0.06
CA VAL A 138 3.69 -8.41 0.82
C VAL A 138 4.06 -8.25 2.29
N VAL A 139 3.82 -7.08 2.86
CA VAL A 139 4.08 -6.76 4.25
C VAL A 139 2.77 -6.68 5.01
N ASN A 140 2.50 -7.66 5.87
CA ASN A 140 1.36 -7.62 6.78
C ASN A 140 1.77 -6.96 8.10
N PHE A 141 1.21 -5.79 8.38
CA PHE A 141 1.40 -5.09 9.64
C PHE A 141 0.43 -5.64 10.68
N ASP A 142 0.99 -6.16 11.77
CA ASP A 142 0.21 -6.64 12.90
C ASP A 142 0.50 -5.81 14.15
N LEU A 143 -0.55 -5.53 14.93
CA LEU A 143 -0.47 -4.88 16.22
C LEU A 143 -1.57 -5.46 17.13
N PRO A 144 -1.30 -5.60 18.43
CA PRO A 144 -2.32 -6.01 19.39
C PRO A 144 -3.56 -5.09 19.33
N GLU A 145 -4.74 -5.67 19.45
CA GLU A 145 -6.03 -4.96 19.33
C GLU A 145 -6.12 -3.74 20.26
N TRP A 146 -5.70 -3.88 21.52
CA TRP A 146 -5.72 -2.78 22.48
C TRP A 146 -4.87 -1.57 22.03
N VAL A 147 -3.75 -1.80 21.34
CA VAL A 147 -2.92 -0.73 20.75
C VAL A 147 -3.63 -0.09 19.57
N LEU A 148 -4.32 -0.89 18.74
CA LEU A 148 -5.11 -0.37 17.63
C LEU A 148 -6.27 0.49 18.12
N LEU A 149 -6.97 0.04 19.16
CA LEU A 149 -8.07 0.79 19.80
C LEU A 149 -7.57 2.10 20.39
N GLU A 150 -6.45 2.10 21.10
CA GLU A 150 -5.83 3.32 21.65
C GLU A 150 -5.45 4.29 20.52
N LYS A 151 -4.85 3.79 19.44
CA LYS A 151 -4.48 4.62 18.28
C LYS A 151 -5.67 5.20 17.53
N ILE A 152 -6.76 4.44 17.38
CA ILE A 152 -7.96 4.88 16.66
C ILE A 152 -8.75 5.86 17.53
N SER A 153 -8.94 5.56 18.82
CA SER A 153 -9.66 6.43 19.77
C SER A 153 -8.92 7.73 20.06
N GLY A 154 -7.57 7.72 20.02
CA GLY A 154 -6.74 8.91 20.18
C GLY A 154 -6.71 9.85 18.97
N ARG A 155 -7.27 9.47 17.81
CA ARG A 155 -7.40 10.39 16.66
C ARG A 155 -8.45 11.44 16.97
N ARG A 156 -8.00 12.59 17.48
CA ARG A 156 -8.87 13.76 17.73
C ARG A 156 -9.58 14.18 16.45
N TYR A 157 -10.90 14.32 16.53
CA TYR A 157 -11.69 15.12 15.59
C TYR A 157 -11.15 16.55 15.65
N THR A 158 -10.58 17.04 14.56
CA THR A 158 -10.50 18.50 14.38
C THR A 158 -11.91 18.92 13.98
N ILE A 159 -12.67 19.38 14.99
CA ILE A 159 -13.92 20.13 14.82
C ILE A 159 -13.63 21.48 14.19
#